data_AF-A0A6N7AUA1-F1
#
_entry.id   AF-A0A6N7AUA1-F1
#
_cell.length_a   1.000
_cell.length_b   1.000
_cell.length_c   1.000
_cell.angle_alpha   90.00
_cell.angle_beta   90.00
_cell.angle_gamma   90.00
#
_symmetry.space_group_name_H-M   'P 1'
#
loop_
_entity.id
_entity.type
_entity.pdbx_description
1 polymer ?
#
loop_
_entity_poly.entity_id
_entity_poly.type
_entity_poly.pdbx_seq_one_letter_code
_entity_poly.pdbx_strand_id
1 'polypeptide(L)' 'MIKNPEILKKFEDNFIKKERLSYEKSLDIIDSLWAEGVALGILPPKQHSIGIDINIRIASILNSCSGKSCQK' A
#
# COMPACT_ATOMS: atom_id res chain seq x y z
N MET A 1 8.09 0.15 25.01
CA MET A 1 9.10 -0.89 24.72
C MET A 1 8.39 -2.24 24.65
N ILE A 2 8.42 -2.93 23.51
CA ILE A 2 7.68 -4.18 23.31
C ILE A 2 8.44 -5.30 24.03
N LYS A 3 7.77 -5.99 24.96
CA LYS A 3 8.38 -7.01 25.83
C LYS A 3 8.59 -8.36 25.13
N ASN A 4 7.76 -8.67 24.14
CA ASN A 4 7.88 -9.90 23.36
C ASN A 4 7.43 -9.65 21.90
N PRO A 5 8.36 -9.51 20.95
CA PRO A 5 8.04 -9.18 19.57
C PRO A 5 7.32 -10.32 18.83
N GLU A 6 7.56 -11.59 19.18
CA GLU A 6 6.93 -12.72 18.48
C GLU A 6 5.43 -12.85 18.78
N ILE A 7 5.04 -12.62 20.04
CA ILE A 7 3.63 -12.64 20.44
C ILE A 7 2.89 -11.48 19.77
N LEU A 8 3.51 -10.30 19.72
CA LEU A 8 2.93 -9.15 19.04
C LEU A 8 2.74 -9.43 17.54
N LYS A 9 3.77 -9.96 16.87
CA LYS A 9 3.69 -10.31 15.46
C LYS A 9 2.58 -11.33 15.18
N LYS A 10 2.47 -12.39 16.01
CA LYS A 10 1.38 -13.37 15.89
C LYS A 10 0.00 -12.74 16.09
N PHE A 11 -0.11 -11.80 17.01
CA PHE A 11 -1.36 -11.06 17.24
C PHE A 11 -1.72 -10.20 16.02
N GLU A 12 -0.77 -9.42 15.50
CA GLU A 12 -0.95 -8.58 14.30
C GLU A 12 -1.32 -9.41 13.07
N ASP A 13 -0.61 -10.51 12.83
CA ASP A 13 -0.89 -11.43 11.72
C ASP A 13 -2.31 -12.02 11.82
N ASN A 14 -2.76 -12.36 13.04
CA ASN A 14 -4.11 -12.87 13.27
C ASN A 14 -5.17 -11.77 13.14
N PHE A 15 -4.86 -10.55 13.56
CA PHE A 15 -5.74 -9.39 13.43
C PHE A 15 -5.97 -9.03 11.97
N ILE A 16 -4.90 -8.92 11.16
CA ILE A 16 -4.95 -8.62 9.73
C ILE A 16 -5.74 -9.70 8.95
N LYS A 17 -5.61 -10.97 9.34
CA LYS A 17 -6.37 -12.07 8.71
C LYS A 17 -7.87 -12.02 9.02
N LYS A 18 -8.25 -11.59 10.21
CA LYS A 18 -9.65 -11.51 10.65
C LYS A 18 -10.34 -10.24 10.16
N GLU A 19 -9.66 -9.11 10.20
CA GLU A 19 -10.17 -7.81 9.78
C GLU A 19 -9.53 -7.39 8.45
N ARG A 20 -9.86 -8.13 7.38
CA ARG A 20 -9.51 -7.65 6.03
C ARG A 20 -10.32 -6.39 5.74
N LEU A 21 -9.63 -5.27 5.68
CA LEU A 21 -10.21 -3.99 5.26
C LEU A 21 -10.69 -4.09 3.81
N SER A 22 -11.79 -3.41 3.50
CA SER A 22 -12.17 -3.19 2.10
C SER A 22 -11.12 -2.30 1.44
N TYR A 23 -11.01 -2.40 0.13
CA TYR A 23 -10.10 -1.55 -0.65
C TYR A 23 -10.34 -0.06 -0.37
N GLU A 24 -11.60 0.35 -0.35
CA GLU A 24 -12.02 1.73 -0.05
C GLU A 24 -11.56 2.20 1.35
N LYS A 25 -11.78 1.39 2.39
CA LYS A 25 -11.32 1.71 3.75
C LYS A 25 -9.79 1.78 3.83
N SER A 26 -9.11 0.94 3.07
CA SER A 26 -7.65 0.90 3.03
C SER A 26 -7.09 2.18 2.40
N LEU A 27 -7.71 2.64 1.31
CA LEU A 27 -7.37 3.91 0.66
C LEU A 27 -7.61 5.10 1.58
N ASP A 28 -8.76 5.15 2.26
CA ASP A 28 -9.11 6.24 3.18
C ASP A 28 -8.09 6.40 4.32
N ILE A 29 -7.65 5.27 4.89
CA ILE A 29 -6.58 5.26 5.90
C ILE A 29 -5.27 5.78 5.31
N ILE A 30 -4.87 5.32 4.12
CA ILE A 30 -3.64 5.77 3.47
C ILE A 30 -3.68 7.27 3.19
N ASP A 31 -4.79 7.77 2.65
CA ASP A 31 -4.97 9.18 2.33
C ASP A 31 -4.92 10.06 3.58
N SER A 32 -5.52 9.61 4.68
CA SER A 32 -5.51 10.31 5.96
C SER A 32 -4.11 10.35 6.57
N LEU A 33 -3.38 9.23 6.56
CA LEU A 33 -2.00 9.17 7.04
C LEU A 33 -1.06 10.01 6.19
N TRP A 34 -1.28 10.03 4.87
CA TRP A 34 -0.53 10.88 3.96
C TRP A 34 -0.75 12.37 4.28
N ALA A 35 -2.01 12.79 4.47
CA ALA A 35 -2.34 14.16 4.82
C ALA A 35 -1.65 14.60 6.12
N GLU A 36 -1.65 13.73 7.14
CA GLU A 36 -0.95 13.99 8.40
C GLU A 36 0.57 14.09 8.20
N GLY A 37 1.17 13.17 7.45
CA GLY A 37 2.62 13.22 7.16
C GLY A 37 3.04 14.48 6.40
N VAL A 38 2.16 15.01 5.53
CA VAL A 38 2.36 16.31 4.86
C VAL A 38 2.20 17.46 5.87
N ALA A 39 1.20 17.42 6.75
CA ALA A 39 1.00 18.44 7.78
C ALA A 39 2.17 18.52 8.76
N LEU A 40 2.78 17.39 9.09
CA LEU A 40 4.00 17.30 9.90
C LEU A 40 5.27 17.76 9.16
N GLY A 41 5.17 18.07 7.86
CA GLY A 41 6.31 18.50 7.03
C GLY A 41 7.32 17.39 6.71
N ILE A 42 6.99 16.13 6.99
CA ILE A 42 7.85 14.97 6.74
C ILE A 42 7.67 14.47 5.30
N LEU A 43 6.43 14.45 4.82
CA LEU A 43 6.09 14.02 3.47
C LEU A 43 5.95 15.21 2.51
N PRO A 44 6.34 15.04 1.24
CA PRO A 44 6.15 16.09 0.25
C PRO A 44 4.65 16.31 -0.03
N PRO A 45 4.24 17.55 -0.36
CA PRO A 45 2.86 17.84 -0.72
C PRO A 45 2.38 16.94 -1.86
N LYS A 46 1.11 16.54 -1.78
CA LYS A 46 0.42 15.56 -2.66
C LYS A 46 0.53 15.85 -4.17
N GLN A 47 0.98 17.05 -4.57
CA GLN A 47 1.28 17.42 -5.96
C GLN A 47 2.37 16.58 -6.65
N HIS A 48 3.09 15.72 -5.92
CA HIS A 48 4.02 14.74 -6.52
C HIS A 48 3.33 13.45 -7.01
N SER A 49 1.99 13.39 -7.06
CA SER A 49 1.26 12.29 -7.71
C SER A 49 1.51 12.20 -9.22
N ILE A 50 2.15 13.22 -9.81
CA ILE A 50 2.71 13.18 -11.17
C ILE A 50 3.70 12.00 -11.25
N GLY A 51 3.21 10.87 -11.77
CA GLY A 51 4.01 9.67 -11.98
C GLY A 51 3.41 8.39 -11.40
N ILE A 52 2.49 8.47 -10.42
CA ILE A 52 1.82 7.27 -9.88
C ILE A 52 0.92 6.64 -10.94
N ASP A 53 0.12 7.43 -11.65
CA ASP A 53 -0.73 6.94 -12.75
C ASP A 53 0.11 6.31 -13.87
N ILE A 54 1.27 6.90 -14.17
CA ILE A 54 2.21 6.38 -15.16
C ILE A 54 2.79 5.04 -14.67
N ASN A 55 3.19 4.94 -13.41
CA ASN A 55 3.72 3.71 -12.82
C ASN A 55 2.66 2.60 -12.76
N ILE A 56 1.41 2.93 -12.40
CA ILE A 56 0.28 2.01 -12.42
C ILE A 56 0.01 1.52 -13.85
N ARG A 57 0.03 2.43 -14.83
CA ARG A 57 -0.14 2.10 -16.24
C ARG A 57 0.97 1.19 -16.76
N ILE A 58 2.24 1.50 -16.46
CA ILE A 58 3.39 0.68 -16.84
C ILE A 58 3.30 -0.71 -16.19
N ALA A 59 2.99 -0.78 -14.89
CA ALA A 59 2.80 -2.05 -14.18
C ALA A 59 1.66 -2.87 -14.79
N SER A 60 0.54 -2.23 -15.15
CA SER A 60 -0.58 -2.88 -15.84
C SER A 60 -0.17 -3.46 -17.19
N ILE A 61 0.61 -2.72 -17.99
CA ILE A 61 1.12 -3.18 -19.28
C ILE A 61 2.06 -4.38 -19.08
N LEU A 62 3.04 -4.27 -18.18
CA LEU A 62 3.97 -5.36 -17.88
C LEU A 62 3.26 -6.63 -17.40
N ASN A 63 2.26 -6.49 -16.53
CA ASN A 63 1.46 -7.63 -16.06
C ASN A 63 0.64 -8.26 -17.20
N SER A 64 0.12 -7.45 -18.13
CA SER A 64 -0.59 -7.97 -19.31
C SER A 64 0.34 -8.70 -20.29
N CYS A 65 1.61 -8.28 -20.39
CA CYS A 65 2.63 -8.96 -21.19
C CYS A 65 3.23 -10.20 -20.50
N SER A 66 3.24 -10.22 -19.16
CA SER A 66 3.77 -11.34 -18.37
C SER A 66 2.84 -12.57 -18.39
N GLY A 67 1.57 -12.39 -18.78
CA GLY A 67 0.64 -13.47 -19.04
C GLY A 67 0.73 -14.04 -20.47
N LYS A 68 1.54 -15.08 -20.66
CA LYS A 68 1.38 -16.11 -21.72
C LYS A 68 1.82 -15.82 -23.17
N SER A 69 2.74 -14.89 -23.46
CA SER A 69 3.25 -14.73 -24.85
C SER A 69 4.57 -15.43 -25.18
N CYS A 70 5.25 -16.06 -24.21
CA CYS A 70 6.42 -16.91 -24.46
C CYS A 70 6.24 -18.31 -23.85
N GLN A 71 5.21 -19.03 -24.31
CA GLN A 71 5.23 -20.50 -24.36
C GLN A 71 4.72 -20.90 -25.74
N LYS A 72 5.65 -20.92 -26.70
CA LYS A 72 5.53 -21.68 -27.95
C LYS A 72 6.78 -22.53 -28.06
#